data_AF-A0A536YXN5-F1
#
_entry.id   AF-A0A536YXN5-F1
#
_cell.length_a   1.000
_cell.length_b   1.000
_cell.length_c   1.000
_cell.angle_alpha   90.00
_cell.angle_beta   90.00
_cell.angle_gamma   90.00
#
_symmetry.space_group_name_H-M   'P 1'
#
loop_
_entity.id
_entity.type
_entity.pdbx_description
1 polymer ?
#
loop_
_entity_poly.entity_id
_entity_poly.type
_entity_poly.pdbx_seq_one_letter_code
_entity_poly.pdbx_strand_id
1 'polypeptide(L)'
;GKMQPVDLNRLLLDVLALYENLRPYVSLKLPEHDAVIQGEPTRLRQVFHNLIQNAFDAQVDVEHPSYEFAVALRADEAMLSFADAGSGFPEDMMRRAFEPYVTTKAKGTGLGLAIVKKIVDEHHGRVTIENRRPRGARVTLYFPLEGTKP
;
A
#
# COMPACT_ATOMS: atom_id res chain seq x y z
N GLY A 1 -2.77 9.64 16.97
CA GLY A 1 -4.24 9.53 16.91
C GLY A 1 -4.69 8.44 17.86
N LYS A 2 -5.97 8.03 17.81
CA LYS A 2 -6.50 6.94 18.65
C LYS A 2 -6.83 5.73 17.78
N MET A 3 -6.62 4.54 18.34
CA MET A 3 -7.11 3.28 17.76
C MET A 3 -8.64 3.29 17.76
N GLN A 4 -9.22 2.96 16.62
CA GLN A 4 -10.65 2.87 16.40
C GLN A 4 -10.94 1.91 15.22
N PRO A 5 -12.19 1.47 15.03
CA PRO A 5 -12.59 0.73 13.84
C PRO A 5 -12.35 1.57 12.57
N VAL A 6 -11.70 0.99 11.57
CA VAL A 6 -11.40 1.61 10.28
C VAL A 6 -11.75 0.66 9.16
N ASP A 7 -12.69 1.05 8.29
CA ASP A 7 -12.93 0.34 7.03
C ASP A 7 -11.85 0.70 6.01
N LEU A 8 -11.07 -0.30 5.60
CA LEU A 8 -10.01 -0.15 4.62
C LEU A 8 -10.53 0.18 3.22
N ASN A 9 -11.73 -0.28 2.87
CA ASN A 9 -12.35 0.04 1.57
C ASN A 9 -12.59 1.54 1.48
N ARG A 10 -13.28 2.10 2.47
CA ARG A 10 -13.57 3.52 2.54
C ARG A 10 -12.30 4.37 2.60
N LEU A 11 -11.34 3.96 3.43
CA LEU A 11 -10.09 4.69 3.58
C LEU A 11 -9.29 4.75 2.27
N LEU A 12 -9.23 3.63 1.53
CA LEU A 12 -8.56 3.58 0.23
C LEU A 12 -9.24 4.52 -0.77
N LEU A 13 -10.56 4.50 -0.85
CA LEU A 13 -11.34 5.40 -1.72
C LEU A 13 -11.11 6.88 -1.37
N ASP A 14 -11.12 7.23 -0.09
CA ASP A 14 -10.90 8.61 0.37
C ASP A 14 -9.49 9.10 0.00
N VAL A 15 -8.46 8.26 0.12
CA VAL A 15 -7.10 8.63 -0.29
C VAL A 15 -6.98 8.73 -1.81
N LEU A 16 -7.58 7.80 -2.56
CA LEU A 16 -7.58 7.84 -4.03
C LEU A 16 -8.31 9.05 -4.60
N ALA A 17 -9.29 9.61 -3.88
CA ALA A 17 -9.95 10.84 -4.27
C ALA A 17 -8.99 12.05 -4.35
N LEU A 18 -7.85 12.00 -3.65
CA LEU A 18 -6.80 13.03 -3.74
C LEU A 18 -5.96 12.93 -5.02
N TYR A 19 -6.10 11.84 -5.79
CA TYR A 19 -5.33 11.53 -7.00
C TYR A 19 -6.23 11.48 -8.24
N GLU A 20 -6.98 12.54 -8.51
CA GLU A 20 -7.96 12.59 -9.61
C GLU A 20 -7.35 12.22 -10.98
N ASN A 21 -6.11 12.66 -11.24
CA ASN A 21 -5.39 12.39 -12.48
C ASN A 21 -5.05 10.90 -12.70
N LEU A 22 -5.06 10.08 -11.64
CA LEU A 22 -4.75 8.65 -11.73
C LEU A 22 -5.97 7.79 -12.03
N ARG A 23 -7.19 8.30 -11.82
CA ARG A 23 -8.44 7.52 -11.96
C ARG A 23 -8.54 6.72 -13.27
N PRO A 24 -8.16 7.25 -14.46
CA PRO A 24 -8.25 6.49 -15.71
C PRO A 24 -7.34 5.25 -15.76
N TYR A 25 -6.30 5.20 -14.92
CA TYR A 25 -5.26 4.18 -14.92
C TYR A 25 -5.35 3.21 -13.74
N VAL A 26 -6.30 3.44 -12.82
CA VAL A 26 -6.47 2.64 -11.61
C VAL A 26 -7.54 1.57 -11.84
N SER A 27 -7.15 0.31 -11.73
CA SER A 27 -8.04 -0.82 -11.53
C SER A 27 -8.24 -1.05 -10.04
N LEU A 28 -9.48 -0.91 -9.57
CA LEU A 28 -9.84 -1.09 -8.17
C LEU A 28 -10.67 -2.37 -8.00
N LYS A 29 -10.28 -3.22 -7.04
CA LYS A 29 -11.05 -4.42 -6.65
C LYS A 29 -11.31 -4.39 -5.16
N LEU A 30 -12.56 -4.19 -4.76
CA LEU A 30 -12.98 -4.18 -3.36
C LEU A 30 -13.92 -5.37 -3.11
N PRO A 31 -13.90 -5.96 -1.90
CA PRO A 31 -14.92 -6.91 -1.49
C PRO A 31 -16.29 -6.21 -1.37
N GLU A 32 -17.37 -6.98 -1.45
CA GLU A 32 -18.72 -6.47 -1.19
C GLU A 32 -18.96 -6.13 0.29
N HIS A 33 -18.19 -6.75 1.19
CA HIS A 33 -18.28 -6.57 2.63
C HIS A 33 -17.21 -5.60 3.15
N ASP A 34 -17.52 -4.92 4.26
CA ASP A 34 -16.60 -3.99 4.91
C ASP A 34 -15.35 -4.71 5.41
N ALA A 35 -14.18 -4.12 5.16
CA ALA A 35 -12.90 -4.62 5.62
C ALA A 35 -12.44 -3.81 6.82
N VAL A 36 -13.09 -4.04 7.96
CA VAL A 36 -12.87 -3.26 9.19
C VAL A 36 -11.72 -3.83 10.00
N ILE A 37 -10.77 -2.98 10.38
CA ILE A 37 -9.66 -3.29 11.27
C ILE A 37 -9.61 -2.32 12.45
N GLN A 38 -8.89 -2.67 13.51
CA GLN A 38 -8.55 -1.71 14.56
C GLN A 38 -7.31 -0.92 14.16
N GLY A 39 -7.43 0.40 14.07
CA GLY A 39 -6.32 1.24 13.62
C GLY A 39 -6.45 2.73 13.88
N GLU A 40 -5.38 3.47 13.59
CA GLU A 40 -5.36 4.92 13.61
C GLU A 40 -5.55 5.47 12.17
N PRO A 41 -6.71 6.07 11.84
CA PRO A 41 -7.03 6.50 10.48
C PRO A 41 -5.99 7.44 9.86
N THR A 42 -5.46 8.38 10.63
CA THR A 42 -4.45 9.35 10.17
C THR A 42 -3.15 8.67 9.74
N ARG A 43 -2.74 7.61 10.44
CA ARG A 43 -1.50 6.88 10.12
C ARG A 43 -1.73 5.90 8.99
N LEU A 44 -2.87 5.22 8.95
CA LEU A 44 -3.23 4.36 7.81
C LEU A 44 -3.35 5.18 6.51
N ARG A 45 -3.88 6.41 6.57
CA ARG A 45 -3.83 7.34 5.42
C ARG A 45 -2.41 7.61 4.95
N GLN A 46 -1.47 7.82 5.86
CA GLN A 46 -0.06 8.01 5.52
C GLN A 46 0.53 6.78 4.83
N VAL A 47 0.19 5.57 5.31
CA VAL A 47 0.59 4.31 4.64
C VAL A 47 0.09 4.29 3.20
N PHE A 48 -1.20 4.57 2.98
CA PHE A 48 -1.81 4.48 1.66
C PHE A 48 -1.23 5.54 0.72
N HIS A 49 -1.07 6.76 1.20
CA HIS A 49 -0.41 7.84 0.47
C HIS A 49 1.01 7.44 0.05
N ASN A 50 1.82 6.92 0.97
CA ASN A 50 3.19 6.50 0.66
C ASN A 50 3.24 5.41 -0.41
N LEU A 51 2.32 4.44 -0.36
CA LEU A 51 2.28 3.33 -1.32
C LEU A 51 1.76 3.77 -2.69
N ILE A 52 0.71 4.59 -2.73
CA ILE A 52 0.18 5.17 -3.99
C ILE A 52 1.23 6.08 -4.63
N GLN A 53 1.89 6.94 -3.85
CA GLN A 53 2.95 7.80 -4.35
C GLN A 53 4.14 6.98 -4.88
N ASN A 54 4.51 5.89 -4.19
CA ASN A 54 5.58 5.02 -4.65
C ASN A 54 5.25 4.35 -5.99
N ALA A 55 4.01 3.86 -6.16
CA ALA A 55 3.53 3.30 -7.41
C ALA A 55 3.56 4.35 -8.53
N PHE A 56 3.09 5.58 -8.26
CA PHE A 56 3.10 6.67 -9.22
C PHE A 56 4.51 7.07 -9.67
N ASP A 57 5.42 7.30 -8.74
CA ASP A 57 6.81 7.67 -9.04
C ASP A 57 7.51 6.58 -9.88
N ALA A 58 7.16 5.31 -9.70
CA ALA A 58 7.73 4.19 -10.46
C ALA A 58 7.28 4.18 -11.94
N GLN A 59 6.26 4.99 -12.29
CA GLN A 59 5.65 5.04 -13.61
C GLN A 59 5.56 6.46 -14.19
N VAL A 60 6.28 7.44 -13.62
CA VAL A 60 6.22 8.85 -14.06
C VAL A 60 6.57 9.06 -15.54
N ASP A 61 7.48 8.25 -16.07
CA ASP A 61 7.92 8.30 -17.48
C ASP A 61 7.27 7.22 -18.36
N VAL A 62 6.25 6.52 -17.86
CA VAL A 62 5.53 5.46 -18.59
C VAL A 62 4.33 6.08 -19.31
N GLU A 63 4.29 5.97 -20.64
CA GLU A 63 3.22 6.53 -21.49
C GLU A 63 1.81 6.01 -21.13
N HIS A 64 1.72 4.74 -20.73
CA HIS A 64 0.49 4.09 -20.30
C HIS A 64 0.67 3.48 -18.91
N PRO A 65 0.55 4.29 -17.83
CA PRO A 65 0.67 3.78 -16.49
C PRO A 65 -0.52 2.88 -16.14
N SER A 66 -0.33 1.97 -15.19
CA SER A 66 -1.39 1.05 -14.77
C SER A 66 -1.18 0.68 -13.32
N TYR A 67 -2.20 0.96 -12.52
CA TYR A 67 -2.21 0.73 -11.09
C TYR A 67 -3.31 -0.25 -10.74
N GLU A 68 -2.99 -1.27 -9.97
CA GLU A 68 -3.93 -2.28 -9.50
C GLU A 68 -3.99 -2.22 -7.99
N PHE A 69 -5.10 -1.73 -7.45
CA PHE A 69 -5.33 -1.63 -6.02
C PHE A 69 -6.46 -2.58 -5.64
N ALA A 70 -6.23 -3.43 -4.63
CA ALA A 70 -7.22 -4.41 -4.25
C ALA A 70 -7.27 -4.64 -2.74
N VAL A 71 -8.49 -4.69 -2.20
CA VAL A 71 -8.77 -5.22 -0.87
C VAL A 71 -9.38 -6.62 -1.04
N ALA A 72 -9.00 -7.55 -0.17
CA ALA A 72 -9.60 -8.86 -0.08
C ALA A 72 -9.69 -9.29 1.39
N LEU A 73 -10.74 -10.03 1.71
CA LEU A 73 -10.89 -10.66 3.03
C LEU A 73 -10.37 -12.10 2.95
N ARG A 74 -9.59 -12.53 3.93
CA ARG A 74 -9.05 -13.89 4.04
C ARG A 74 -9.16 -14.36 5.48
N ALA A 75 -10.12 -15.23 5.75
CA ALA A 75 -10.38 -15.78 7.08
C ALA A 75 -10.51 -14.65 8.13
N ASP A 76 -9.46 -14.43 8.92
CA ASP A 76 -9.34 -13.49 10.03
C ASP A 76 -8.57 -12.21 9.69
N GLU A 77 -8.19 -12.01 8.41
CA GLU A 77 -7.37 -10.88 7.96
C GLU A 77 -7.97 -10.12 6.78
N ALA A 78 -7.72 -8.81 6.76
CA ALA A 78 -7.83 -7.98 5.58
C ALA A 78 -6.48 -7.94 4.85
N MET A 79 -6.50 -8.22 3.55
CA MET A 79 -5.35 -8.12 2.65
C MET A 79 -5.56 -6.92 1.71
N LEU A 80 -4.64 -5.96 1.73
CA LEU A 80 -4.66 -4.79 0.87
C LEU A 80 -3.40 -4.76 0.01
N SER A 81 -3.55 -4.73 -1.31
CA SER A 81 -2.45 -4.75 -2.26
C SER A 81 -2.39 -3.49 -3.12
N PHE A 82 -1.17 -3.00 -3.31
CA PHE A 82 -0.84 -1.89 -4.20
C PHE A 82 0.14 -2.39 -5.25
N ALA A 83 -0.31 -2.51 -6.49
CA ALA A 83 0.52 -2.96 -7.61
C ALA A 83 0.62 -1.89 -8.69
N ASP A 84 1.81 -1.82 -9.29
CA ASP A 84 2.12 -0.96 -10.42
C ASP A 84 2.68 -1.79 -11.59
N ALA A 85 2.89 -1.13 -12.73
CA ALA A 85 3.55 -1.70 -13.91
C ALA A 85 4.86 -0.97 -14.26
N GLY A 86 5.55 -0.42 -13.26
CA GLY A 86 6.83 0.28 -13.38
C GLY A 86 8.03 -0.66 -13.50
N SER A 87 9.21 -0.18 -13.09
CA SER A 87 10.47 -0.93 -13.19
C SER A 87 10.65 -2.00 -12.09
N GLY A 88 9.85 -1.94 -11.02
CA GLY A 88 10.01 -2.81 -9.86
C GLY A 88 11.20 -2.42 -8.98
N PHE A 89 11.59 -3.34 -8.10
CA PHE A 89 12.69 -3.19 -7.14
C PHE A 89 13.92 -3.99 -7.59
N PRO A 90 15.12 -3.42 -7.62
CA PRO A 90 16.35 -4.21 -7.70
C PRO A 90 16.41 -5.29 -6.60
N GLU A 91 16.97 -6.47 -6.90
CA GLU A 91 16.98 -7.61 -5.96
C GLU A 91 17.70 -7.31 -4.63
N ASP A 92 18.78 -6.55 -4.70
CA ASP A 92 19.54 -6.07 -3.54
C ASP A 92 18.71 -5.07 -2.71
N MET A 93 17.91 -4.23 -3.37
CA MET A 93 17.02 -3.28 -2.71
C MET A 93 15.83 -3.98 -2.02
N MET A 94 15.27 -5.04 -2.59
CA MET A 94 14.10 -5.72 -2.00
C MET A 94 14.35 -6.21 -0.57
N ARG A 95 15.54 -6.75 -0.29
CA ARG A 95 15.91 -7.25 1.06
C ARG A 95 15.96 -6.13 2.10
N ARG A 96 16.18 -4.91 1.65
CA ARG A 96 16.41 -3.73 2.49
C ARG A 96 15.34 -2.66 2.28
N ALA A 97 14.25 -2.99 1.58
CA ALA A 97 13.27 -2.02 1.11
C ALA A 97 12.55 -1.28 2.26
N PHE A 98 12.52 -1.88 3.46
CA PHE A 98 11.93 -1.30 4.65
C PHE A 98 12.96 -0.64 5.59
N GLU A 99 14.25 -0.68 5.25
CA GLU A 99 15.27 0.08 5.99
C GLU A 99 15.14 1.59 5.69
N PRO A 100 15.34 2.45 6.69
CA PRO A 100 15.36 3.90 6.46
C PRO A 100 16.42 4.32 5.44
N TYR A 101 16.10 5.33 4.62
CA TYR A 101 17.00 5.96 3.64
C TYR A 101 17.38 5.08 2.44
N VAL A 102 16.79 3.89 2.30
CA VAL A 102 16.94 3.05 1.11
C VAL A 102 16.03 3.57 0.00
N THR A 103 16.63 4.06 -1.09
CA THR A 103 15.91 4.60 -2.25
C THR A 103 16.82 4.62 -3.48
N THR A 104 16.25 4.36 -4.66
CA THR A 104 16.88 4.60 -5.96
C THR A 104 16.45 5.93 -6.60
N LYS A 105 15.50 6.63 -5.97
CA LYS A 105 14.94 7.89 -6.50
C LYS A 105 15.84 9.08 -6.19
N ALA A 106 16.17 9.88 -7.19
CA ALA A 106 17.01 11.07 -7.05
C ALA A 106 16.45 12.15 -6.09
N LYS A 107 15.12 12.22 -5.92
CA LYS A 107 14.43 13.17 -5.02
C LYS A 107 13.69 12.50 -3.86
N GLY A 108 13.85 11.18 -3.67
CA GLY A 108 13.18 10.46 -2.59
C GLY A 108 13.99 10.48 -1.31
N THR A 109 13.34 10.66 -0.15
CA THR A 109 14.00 10.58 1.17
C THR A 109 14.35 9.15 1.59
N GLY A 110 13.80 8.14 0.90
CA GLY A 110 13.94 6.72 1.28
C GLY A 110 13.23 6.35 2.60
N LEU A 111 12.33 7.21 3.10
CA LEU A 111 11.60 6.95 4.34
C LEU A 111 10.23 6.31 4.12
N GLY A 112 9.68 6.35 2.90
CA GLY A 112 8.29 5.97 2.62
C GLY A 112 7.94 4.55 3.07
N LEU A 113 8.72 3.55 2.63
CA LEU A 113 8.48 2.15 2.98
C LEU A 113 8.86 1.83 4.44
N ALA A 114 9.87 2.48 5.00
CA ALA A 114 10.20 2.36 6.43
C ALA A 114 9.03 2.84 7.33
N ILE A 115 8.40 3.96 6.94
CA ILE A 115 7.18 4.46 7.61
C ILE A 115 6.03 3.46 7.46
N VAL A 116 5.85 2.89 6.26
CA VAL A 116 4.83 1.85 6.02
C VAL A 116 5.03 0.67 6.98
N LYS A 117 6.24 0.10 7.04
CA LYS A 117 6.55 -1.03 7.92
C LYS A 117 6.24 -0.71 9.37
N LYS A 118 6.73 0.44 9.86
CA LYS A 118 6.52 0.87 11.24
C LYS A 118 5.03 1.01 11.57
N ILE A 119 4.25 1.67 10.72
CA ILE A 119 2.82 1.85 10.98
C ILE A 119 2.10 0.51 10.95
N VAL A 120 2.38 -0.34 9.96
CA VAL A 120 1.75 -1.66 9.83
C VAL A 120 2.03 -2.54 11.05
N ASP A 121 3.27 -2.55 11.55
CA ASP A 121 3.65 -3.32 12.74
C ASP A 121 2.93 -2.82 13.99
N GLU A 122 2.80 -1.50 14.16
CA GLU A 122 2.06 -0.90 15.27
C GLU A 122 0.54 -1.16 15.21
N HIS A 123 0.04 -1.67 14.08
CA HIS A 123 -1.34 -2.12 13.88
C HIS A 123 -1.46 -3.65 13.86
N HIS A 124 -0.43 -4.35 14.37
CA HIS A 124 -0.35 -5.82 14.41
C HIS A 124 -0.46 -6.49 13.03
N GLY A 125 -0.17 -5.72 11.97
CA GLY A 125 -0.16 -6.22 10.61
C GLY A 125 1.20 -6.72 10.18
N ARG A 126 1.29 -7.12 8.92
CA ARG A 126 2.55 -7.37 8.22
C ARG A 126 2.51 -6.78 6.82
N VAL A 127 3.68 -6.53 6.25
CA VAL A 127 3.83 -6.04 4.88
C VAL A 127 4.81 -6.92 4.12
N THR A 128 4.48 -7.22 2.88
CA THR A 128 5.35 -7.93 1.93
C THR A 128 5.54 -7.11 0.67
N ILE A 129 6.63 -7.39 -0.04
CA ILE A 129 6.97 -6.75 -1.30
C ILE A 129 7.43 -7.81 -2.30
N GLU A 130 6.98 -7.71 -3.54
CA GLU A 130 7.37 -8.60 -4.63
C GLU A 130 7.47 -7.84 -5.95
N ASN A 131 8.37 -8.27 -6.84
CA ASN A 131 8.34 -7.84 -8.23
C ASN A 131 7.31 -8.64 -9.03
N ARG A 132 6.62 -7.96 -9.93
CA ARG A 132 5.67 -8.56 -10.86
C ARG A 132 6.36 -8.92 -12.17
N ARG A 133 5.84 -9.93 -12.86
CA ARG A 133 6.24 -10.28 -14.23
C ARG A 133 5.21 -9.74 -15.23
N PRO A 134 5.62 -9.20 -16.40
CA PRO A 134 7.00 -9.03 -16.85
C PRO A 134 7.72 -7.82 -16.22
N ARG A 135 6.98 -6.91 -15.57
CA ARG A 135 7.52 -5.72 -14.89
C ARG A 135 6.57 -5.25 -13.77
N GLY A 136 7.05 -4.33 -12.93
CA GLY A 136 6.29 -3.68 -11.87
C GLY A 136 6.56 -4.28 -10.50
N ALA A 137 5.94 -3.71 -9.48
CA ALA A 137 5.98 -4.23 -8.13
C ALA A 137 4.59 -4.40 -7.52
N ARG A 138 4.53 -5.17 -6.44
CA ARG A 138 3.38 -5.23 -5.55
C ARG A 138 3.83 -5.14 -4.10
N VAL A 139 3.21 -4.22 -3.37
CA VAL A 139 3.29 -4.17 -1.91
C VAL A 139 1.96 -4.66 -1.35
N THR A 140 2.00 -5.63 -0.44
CA THR A 140 0.80 -6.19 0.17
C THR A 140 0.83 -6.00 1.69
N LEU A 141 -0.22 -5.39 2.22
CA LEU A 141 -0.47 -5.21 3.64
C LEU A 141 -1.47 -6.26 4.11
N TYR A 142 -1.25 -6.77 5.31
CA TYR A 142 -2.15 -7.71 5.97
C TYR A 142 -2.42 -7.16 7.36
N PHE A 143 -3.69 -7.12 7.74
CA PHE A 143 -4.13 -6.65 9.05
C PHE A 143 -5.16 -7.63 9.63
N PRO A 144 -5.15 -7.87 10.95
CA PRO A 144 -6.23 -8.61 11.60
C PRO A 144 -7.55 -7.84 11.46
N LEU A 145 -8.62 -8.56 11.14
CA LEU A 145 -9.97 -7.99 11.13
C LEU A 145 -10.41 -7.61 12.54
N GLU A 146 -11.28 -6.62 12.64
CA GLU A 146 -11.89 -6.28 13.91
C GLU A 146 -12.63 -7.50 14.50
N GLY A 147 -12.40 -7.76 15.79
CA GLY A 147 -13.03 -8.88 16.50
C GLY A 147 -12.30 -10.21 16.38
N THR A 148 -11.20 -10.29 15.61
CA THR A 148 -10.29 -11.43 15.66
C THR A 148 -9.25 -11.21 16.76
N LYS A 149 -8.96 -12.24 17.57
CA LYS A 149 -7.91 -12.15 18.59
C LYS A 149 -6.55 -12.23 17.88
N PRO A 150 -5.57 -11.37 18.24
CA PRO A 150 -4.20 -11.51 17.75
C PRO A 150 -3.55 -12.81 18.24
#